data_AF-A0A7C2LX43-F1
#
_entry.id   AF-A0A7C2LX43-F1
#
_cell.length_a   1.000
_cell.length_b   1.000
_cell.length_c   1.000
_cell.angle_alpha   90.00
_cell.angle_beta   90.00
_cell.angle_gamma   90.00
#
_symmetry.space_group_name_H-M   'P 1'
#
loop_
_entity.id
_entity.type
_entity.pdbx_description
1 polymer ?
#
loop_
_entity_poly.entity_id
_entity_poly.type
_entity_poly.pdbx_seq_one_letter_code
_entity_poly.pdbx_strand_id
1 'polypeptide(L)'
;MVAFKDLWYRHPANNSTQYPCIAPRPLTNMEGKQVLAGFPVFGNQCSIRMGVCLKNAGITSIRTATCGVHPAEEQHFIRAADLARALAGASIDGVGKMERITGTEASHFYKKIFGRTGIIYIQDYWRRHGETVPTGDHIDVWNGYRSSTKWLMEWFSWLGYYSNYAQAKEIWFWDVK
;
A
#
# COMPACT_ATOMS: atom_id res chain seq x y z
N MET A 1 21.44 -4.28 3.33
CA MET A 1 20.80 -3.35 2.38
C MET A 1 19.74 -4.07 1.57
N VAL A 2 18.51 -3.53 1.59
CA VAL A 2 17.38 -4.00 0.78
C VAL A 2 17.50 -3.43 -0.64
N ALA A 3 17.34 -4.26 -1.66
CA ALA A 3 17.27 -3.81 -3.04
C ALA A 3 15.83 -3.81 -3.56
N PHE A 4 15.55 -3.10 -4.66
CA PHE A 4 14.21 -3.02 -5.22
C PHE A 4 13.67 -4.39 -5.66
N LYS A 5 14.55 -5.23 -6.23
CA LYS A 5 14.21 -6.62 -6.56
C LYS A 5 13.67 -7.38 -5.35
N ASP A 6 14.17 -7.05 -4.15
CA ASP A 6 13.75 -7.74 -2.93
C ASP A 6 12.32 -7.40 -2.57
N LEU A 7 11.91 -6.15 -2.77
CA LEU A 7 10.55 -5.70 -2.59
C LEU A 7 9.64 -6.21 -3.72
N TRP A 8 10.06 -6.06 -4.99
CA TRP A 8 9.24 -6.42 -6.13
C TRP A 8 8.89 -7.90 -6.17
N TYR A 9 9.88 -8.79 -6.03
CA TYR A 9 9.65 -10.24 -6.08
C TYR A 9 8.99 -10.80 -4.82
N ARG A 10 8.99 -10.06 -3.70
CA ARG A 10 8.35 -10.51 -2.45
C ARG A 10 7.01 -9.84 -2.18
N HIS A 11 6.61 -8.90 -3.03
CA HIS A 11 5.29 -8.30 -2.95
C HIS A 11 4.21 -9.33 -3.31
N PRO A 12 3.23 -9.60 -2.43
CA PRO A 12 2.24 -10.67 -2.64
C PRO A 12 1.51 -10.60 -3.99
N ALA A 13 1.17 -9.38 -4.44
CA ALA A 13 0.49 -9.20 -5.72
C ALA A 13 1.31 -9.75 -6.90
N ASN A 14 2.64 -9.57 -6.89
CA ASN A 14 3.52 -10.05 -7.96
C ASN A 14 3.71 -11.58 -7.94
N ASN A 15 3.26 -12.26 -6.87
CA ASN A 15 3.28 -13.71 -6.71
C ASN A 15 1.87 -14.32 -6.71
N SER A 16 0.93 -13.69 -7.43
CA SER A 16 -0.46 -14.15 -7.53
C SER A 16 -1.21 -14.25 -6.19
N THR A 17 -0.72 -13.62 -5.12
CA THR A 17 -1.34 -13.59 -3.80
C THR A 17 -2.05 -12.25 -3.60
N GLN A 18 -3.34 -12.20 -3.96
CA GLN A 18 -4.12 -10.97 -3.91
C GLN A 18 -4.46 -10.54 -2.47
N TYR A 19 -4.76 -11.52 -1.61
CA TYR A 19 -5.25 -11.31 -0.24
C TYR A 19 -4.44 -12.15 0.75
N PRO A 20 -3.29 -11.64 1.25
CA PRO A 20 -2.51 -12.36 2.25
C PRO A 20 -3.21 -12.45 3.62
N CYS A 21 -4.10 -11.51 3.97
CA CYS A 21 -4.82 -11.54 5.23
C CYS A 21 -6.19 -12.22 5.05
N ILE A 22 -6.25 -13.50 5.41
CA ILE A 22 -7.43 -14.38 5.30
C ILE A 22 -7.93 -14.77 6.70
N ALA A 23 -9.23 -14.74 6.92
CA ALA A 23 -9.80 -15.12 8.20
C ALA A 23 -9.57 -16.63 8.49
N PRO A 24 -8.90 -17.01 9.58
CA PRO A 24 -8.63 -18.41 9.91
C PRO A 24 -9.88 -19.12 10.46
N ARG A 25 -10.86 -18.36 10.93
CA ARG A 25 -12.14 -18.80 11.48
C ARG A 25 -13.19 -17.70 11.26
N PRO A 26 -14.49 -17.99 11.41
CA PRO A 26 -15.49 -16.94 11.46
C PRO A 26 -15.14 -15.92 12.55
N LEU A 27 -15.21 -14.64 12.20
CA LEU A 27 -14.85 -13.53 13.09
C LEU A 27 -15.59 -12.25 12.72
N THR A 28 -15.62 -11.30 13.65
CA THR A 28 -15.95 -9.91 13.35
C THR A 28 -14.65 -9.13 13.23
N ASN A 29 -14.41 -8.50 12.08
CA ASN A 29 -13.19 -7.71 11.86
C ASN A 29 -13.28 -6.35 12.59
N MET A 30 -12.20 -5.56 12.56
CA MET A 30 -12.18 -4.23 13.18
C MET A 30 -13.10 -3.20 12.51
N GLU A 31 -13.68 -3.51 11.35
CA GLU A 31 -14.70 -2.70 10.69
C GLU A 31 -16.12 -3.08 11.17
N GLY A 32 -16.24 -4.01 12.12
CA GLY A 32 -17.53 -4.52 12.60
C GLY A 32 -18.19 -5.53 11.66
N LYS A 33 -17.50 -5.94 10.58
CA LYS A 33 -18.04 -6.85 9.57
C LYS A 33 -17.81 -8.30 9.97
N GLN A 34 -18.85 -9.12 9.84
CA GLN A 34 -18.70 -10.58 9.94
C GLN A 34 -17.99 -11.13 8.70
N VAL A 35 -16.94 -11.90 8.93
CA VAL A 35 -16.11 -12.52 7.89
C VAL A 35 -16.08 -14.03 8.14
N LEU A 36 -16.38 -14.80 7.10
CA LEU A 36 -16.32 -16.25 7.12
C LEU A 36 -14.87 -16.73 7.01
N ALA A 37 -14.59 -17.93 7.51
CA ALA A 37 -13.28 -18.56 7.34
C ALA A 37 -12.93 -18.68 5.84
N GLY A 38 -11.67 -18.44 5.50
CA GLY A 38 -11.20 -18.48 4.11
C GLY A 38 -11.45 -17.21 3.29
N PHE A 39 -12.16 -16.22 3.85
CA PHE A 39 -12.37 -14.94 3.18
C PHE A 39 -11.39 -13.85 3.63
N PRO A 40 -11.10 -12.84 2.79
CA PRO A 40 -10.29 -11.68 3.15
C PRO A 40 -10.83 -10.97 4.40
N VAL A 41 -9.96 -10.72 5.38
CA VAL A 41 -10.35 -10.01 6.62
C VAL A 41 -10.76 -8.56 6.32
N PHE A 42 -10.12 -7.93 5.34
CA PHE A 42 -10.44 -6.57 4.87
C PHE A 42 -10.61 -6.59 3.35
N GLY A 43 -11.51 -5.73 2.85
CA GLY A 43 -11.68 -5.51 1.41
C GLY A 43 -10.47 -4.83 0.78
N ASN A 44 -9.89 -3.84 1.47
CA ASN A 44 -8.68 -3.16 1.02
C ASN A 44 -7.44 -3.76 1.69
N GLN A 45 -6.50 -4.27 0.89
CA GLN A 45 -5.28 -4.93 1.38
C GLN A 45 -3.98 -4.31 0.86
N CYS A 46 -3.99 -3.06 0.36
CA CYS A 46 -2.77 -2.40 -0.12
C CYS A 46 -1.68 -2.33 0.96
N SER A 47 -2.02 -1.79 2.14
CA SER A 47 -1.10 -1.69 3.28
C SER A 47 -0.69 -3.07 3.82
N ILE A 48 -1.60 -4.05 3.80
CA ILE A 48 -1.32 -5.43 4.24
C ILE A 48 -0.31 -6.08 3.30
N ARG A 49 -0.52 -6.00 1.98
CA ARG A 49 0.43 -6.54 0.99
C ARG A 49 1.80 -5.88 1.12
N MET A 50 1.81 -4.57 1.35
CA MET A 50 3.07 -3.85 1.56
C MET A 50 3.76 -4.29 2.86
N GLY A 51 3.02 -4.51 3.95
CA GLY A 51 3.59 -5.01 5.19
C GLY A 51 4.18 -6.41 5.06
N VAL A 52 3.49 -7.33 4.38
CA VAL A 52 4.02 -8.67 4.06
C VAL A 52 5.25 -8.57 3.15
N CYS A 53 5.24 -7.67 2.17
CA CYS A 53 6.39 -7.38 1.31
C CYS A 53 7.62 -6.96 2.14
N LEU A 54 7.44 -5.99 3.04
CA LEU A 54 8.49 -5.50 3.95
C LEU A 54 9.04 -6.62 4.83
N LYS A 55 8.15 -7.40 5.48
CA LYS A 55 8.51 -8.56 6.29
C LYS A 55 9.38 -9.53 5.51
N ASN A 56 8.92 -9.93 4.32
CA ASN A 56 9.61 -10.91 3.49
C ASN A 56 10.96 -10.38 2.97
N ALA A 57 11.09 -9.06 2.79
CA ALA A 57 12.35 -8.39 2.46
C ALA A 57 13.28 -8.20 3.68
N GLY A 58 12.91 -8.70 4.87
CA GLY A 58 13.69 -8.60 6.11
C GLY A 58 13.48 -7.31 6.89
N ILE A 59 12.53 -6.46 6.49
CA ILE A 59 12.24 -5.18 7.15
C ILE A 59 11.19 -5.40 8.24
N THR A 60 11.67 -5.76 9.43
CA THR A 60 10.84 -6.06 10.60
C THR A 60 10.85 -4.96 11.66
N SER A 61 11.44 -3.79 11.39
CA SER A 61 11.53 -2.66 12.34
C SER A 61 10.29 -1.75 12.33
N ILE A 62 9.43 -1.85 11.33
CA ILE A 62 8.25 -1.00 11.17
C ILE A 62 7.14 -1.44 12.13
N ARG A 63 6.53 -0.48 12.84
CA ARG A 63 5.44 -0.71 13.80
C ARG A 63 4.28 0.22 13.51
N THR A 64 3.10 -0.36 13.30
CA THR A 64 1.82 0.34 13.20
C THR A 64 0.68 -0.66 13.50
N ALA A 65 -0.57 -0.19 13.53
CA ALA A 65 -1.74 -1.03 13.75
C ALA A 65 -1.78 -2.20 12.75
N THR A 66 -1.98 -3.41 13.28
CA THR A 66 -2.13 -4.65 12.50
C THR A 66 -3.58 -5.14 12.51
N CYS A 67 -3.85 -6.20 11.75
CA CYS A 67 -5.20 -6.74 11.56
C CYS A 67 -5.94 -7.23 12.82
N GLY A 68 -5.25 -7.47 13.94
CA GLY A 68 -5.82 -8.06 15.15
C GLY A 68 -6.28 -9.52 15.03
N VAL A 69 -6.15 -10.12 13.84
CA VAL A 69 -6.54 -11.52 13.54
C VAL A 69 -5.33 -12.44 13.47
N HIS A 70 -4.21 -11.93 12.95
CA HIS A 70 -2.95 -12.64 12.79
C HIS A 70 -1.90 -12.08 13.76
N PRO A 71 -0.84 -12.86 14.09
CA PRO A 71 0.29 -12.35 14.85
C PRO A 71 0.86 -11.06 14.26
N ALA A 72 1.32 -10.14 15.11
CA ALA A 72 1.79 -8.83 14.66
C ALA A 72 3.04 -8.91 13.77
N GLU A 73 3.81 -9.99 13.92
CA GLU A 73 5.01 -10.34 13.15
C GLU A 73 4.70 -10.61 11.67
N GLU A 74 3.43 -10.93 11.34
CA GLU A 74 2.97 -11.03 9.95
C GLU A 74 2.88 -9.67 9.26
N GLN A 75 3.01 -8.56 10.00
CA GLN A 75 2.99 -7.19 9.49
C GLN A 75 1.77 -6.91 8.61
N HIS A 76 0.61 -7.48 8.96
CA HIS A 76 -0.67 -7.18 8.32
C HIS A 76 -1.16 -5.77 8.68
N PHE A 77 -0.47 -4.75 8.20
CA PHE A 77 -0.75 -3.34 8.46
C PHE A 77 -2.04 -2.92 7.78
N ILE A 78 -2.95 -2.30 8.54
CA ILE A 78 -4.33 -2.08 8.08
C ILE A 78 -4.56 -0.70 7.45
N ARG A 79 -3.69 0.29 7.73
CA ARG A 79 -3.85 1.67 7.26
C ARG A 79 -2.64 2.08 6.42
N ALA A 80 -2.87 2.53 5.19
CA ALA A 80 -1.79 2.95 4.29
C ALA A 80 -1.12 4.23 4.79
N ALA A 81 -1.90 5.21 5.27
CA ALA A 81 -1.36 6.44 5.86
C ALA A 81 -0.46 6.21 7.08
N ASP A 82 -0.85 5.31 7.99
CA ASP A 82 0.00 4.99 9.15
C ASP A 82 1.30 4.31 8.71
N LEU A 83 1.23 3.39 7.74
CA LEU A 83 2.42 2.73 7.19
C LEU A 83 3.35 3.72 6.50
N ALA A 84 2.81 4.63 5.68
CA ALA A 84 3.58 5.69 5.03
C ALA A 84 4.28 6.61 6.05
N ARG A 85 3.58 7.00 7.12
CA ARG A 85 4.17 7.77 8.24
C ARG A 85 5.27 7.00 8.95
N ALA A 86 5.06 5.71 9.23
CA ALA A 86 6.07 4.87 9.86
C ALA A 86 7.31 4.69 8.97
N LEU A 87 7.14 4.53 7.66
CA LEU A 87 8.25 4.49 6.68
C LEU A 87 9.00 5.82 6.58
N ALA A 88 8.29 6.95 6.66
CA ALA A 88 8.93 8.27 6.62
C ALA A 88 9.83 8.52 7.84
N GLY A 89 9.47 7.97 9.01
CA GLY A 89 10.26 8.09 10.24
C GLY A 89 11.33 7.00 10.43
N ALA A 90 11.32 5.95 9.61
CA ALA A 90 12.25 4.84 9.73
C ALA A 90 13.53 5.07 8.93
N SER A 91 14.66 4.58 9.46
CA SER A 91 15.89 4.40 8.69
C SER A 91 16.01 2.94 8.30
N ILE A 92 15.83 2.64 7.01
CA ILE A 92 15.95 1.29 6.45
C ILE A 92 17.11 1.30 5.46
N ASP A 93 18.11 0.47 5.69
CA ASP A 93 19.27 0.35 4.81
C ASP A 93 18.84 -0.13 3.41
N GLY A 94 19.09 0.71 2.39
CA GLY A 94 18.67 0.49 1.00
C GLY A 94 17.40 1.23 0.57
N VAL A 95 16.69 1.85 1.52
CA VAL A 95 15.53 2.71 1.22
C VAL A 95 15.95 4.17 1.36
N GLY A 96 15.79 4.93 0.28
CA GLY A 96 16.08 6.36 0.24
C GLY A 96 15.19 7.18 1.16
N LYS A 97 15.53 8.47 1.33
CA LYS A 97 14.69 9.41 2.06
C LYS A 97 13.35 9.59 1.35
N MET A 98 12.32 9.88 2.15
CA MET A 98 10.98 10.21 1.64
C MET A 98 11.04 11.52 0.84
N GLU A 99 10.64 11.45 -0.43
CA GLU A 99 10.37 12.59 -1.31
C GLU A 99 8.87 12.88 -1.30
N ARG A 100 8.49 14.07 -0.84
CA ARG A 100 7.09 14.51 -0.83
C ARG A 100 6.78 15.36 -2.06
N ILE A 101 5.81 14.94 -2.84
CA ILE A 101 5.30 15.60 -4.05
C ILE A 101 3.88 16.10 -3.75
N THR A 102 3.67 17.41 -3.73
CA THR A 102 2.39 18.05 -3.36
C THR A 102 1.94 19.09 -4.40
N GLY A 103 0.71 19.59 -4.25
CA GLY A 103 0.20 20.70 -5.06
C GLY A 103 0.06 20.34 -6.55
N THR A 104 0.38 21.28 -7.43
CA THR A 104 0.34 21.05 -8.89
C THR A 104 1.32 19.98 -9.36
N GLU A 105 2.34 19.69 -8.57
CA GLU A 105 3.32 18.65 -8.90
C GLU A 105 2.75 17.24 -8.68
N ALA A 106 1.77 17.09 -7.78
CA ALA A 106 1.13 15.81 -7.51
C ALA A 106 0.37 15.29 -8.75
N SER A 107 -0.26 16.18 -9.54
CA SER A 107 -0.90 15.79 -10.80
C SER A 107 0.10 15.40 -11.90
N HIS A 108 1.38 15.75 -11.75
CA HIS A 108 2.46 15.46 -12.69
C HIS A 108 3.53 14.51 -12.12
N PHE A 109 3.24 13.85 -10.98
CA PHE A 109 4.20 13.01 -10.26
C PHE A 109 4.83 11.93 -11.14
N TYR A 110 4.07 11.38 -12.10
CA TYR A 110 4.54 10.32 -12.98
C TYR A 110 5.84 10.71 -13.68
N LYS A 111 5.95 11.96 -14.18
CA LYS A 111 7.18 12.44 -14.82
C LYS A 111 8.38 12.51 -13.86
N LYS A 112 8.14 12.72 -12.56
CA LYS A 112 9.19 12.80 -11.53
C LYS A 112 9.73 11.43 -11.10
N ILE A 113 8.88 10.41 -11.15
CA ILE A 113 9.22 9.05 -10.68
C ILE A 113 9.34 8.03 -11.81
N PHE A 114 9.11 8.43 -13.05
CA PHE A 114 9.30 7.58 -14.22
C PHE A 114 10.77 7.12 -14.31
N GLY A 115 10.97 5.84 -14.58
CA GLY A 115 12.29 5.20 -14.60
C GLY A 115 12.93 4.98 -13.22
N ARG A 116 12.37 5.52 -12.13
CA ARG A 116 12.85 5.30 -10.77
C ARG A 116 12.13 4.13 -10.13
N THR A 117 12.83 3.34 -9.34
CA THR A 117 12.28 2.20 -8.60
C THR A 117 12.12 2.55 -7.13
N GLY A 118 11.11 2.01 -6.46
CA GLY A 118 10.86 2.38 -5.07
C GLY A 118 9.54 1.96 -4.47
N ILE A 119 9.18 2.64 -3.39
CA ILE A 119 7.88 2.56 -2.72
C ILE A 119 7.13 3.87 -3.03
N ILE A 120 5.85 3.76 -3.35
CA ILE A 120 4.97 4.90 -3.60
C ILE A 120 3.78 4.87 -2.63
N TYR A 121 3.47 6.02 -2.06
CA TYR A 121 2.24 6.28 -1.33
C TYR A 121 1.47 7.41 -2.01
N ILE A 122 0.15 7.25 -2.12
CA ILE A 122 -0.76 8.20 -2.74
C ILE A 122 -1.87 8.50 -1.75
N GLN A 123 -1.96 9.77 -1.34
CA GLN A 123 -2.95 10.23 -0.37
C GLN A 123 -4.23 10.70 -1.05
N ASP A 124 -5.37 10.34 -0.47
CA ASP A 124 -6.70 10.88 -0.81
C ASP A 124 -7.00 10.84 -2.33
N TYR A 125 -6.73 9.74 -3.03
CA TYR A 125 -6.83 9.68 -4.50
C TYR A 125 -8.13 9.04 -5.03
N TRP A 126 -8.91 8.42 -4.15
CA TRP A 126 -10.24 7.87 -4.47
C TRP A 126 -11.22 8.12 -3.33
N ARG A 127 -12.52 8.16 -3.66
CA ARG A 127 -13.61 8.39 -2.70
C ARG A 127 -14.07 7.07 -2.13
N ARG A 128 -14.30 6.93 -0.83
CA ARG A 128 -14.99 5.73 -0.33
C ARG A 128 -16.50 5.85 -0.60
N HIS A 129 -17.20 4.73 -0.56
CA HIS A 129 -18.67 4.74 -0.72
C HIS A 129 -19.32 5.66 0.33
N GLY A 130 -20.11 6.64 -0.14
CA GLY A 130 -20.79 7.62 0.71
C GLY A 130 -20.00 8.89 1.02
N GLU A 131 -18.76 9.03 0.54
CA GLU A 131 -17.96 10.23 0.75
C GLU A 131 -18.13 11.25 -0.39
N THR A 132 -18.18 12.53 -0.02
CA THR A 132 -18.22 13.66 -0.96
C THR A 132 -16.83 14.10 -1.42
N VAL A 133 -15.80 13.77 -0.64
CA VAL A 133 -14.39 14.07 -0.90
C VAL A 133 -13.56 12.79 -0.95
N PRO A 134 -12.51 12.72 -1.78
CA PRO A 134 -11.57 11.58 -1.75
C PRO A 134 -10.85 11.50 -0.40
N THR A 135 -10.82 10.31 0.20
CA THR A 135 -10.06 10.02 1.44
C THR A 135 -9.33 8.67 1.39
N GLY A 136 -9.41 8.00 0.24
CA GLY A 136 -8.83 6.71 0.00
C GLY A 136 -7.36 6.80 -0.36
N ASP A 137 -6.52 6.20 0.46
CA ASP A 137 -5.07 6.12 0.26
C ASP A 137 -4.66 4.84 -0.49
N HIS A 138 -3.45 4.84 -1.06
CA HIS A 138 -2.79 3.63 -1.58
C HIS A 138 -1.30 3.64 -1.27
N ILE A 139 -0.75 2.45 -1.02
CA ILE A 139 0.70 2.24 -0.87
C ILE A 139 1.10 0.98 -1.65
N ASP A 140 2.21 1.05 -2.36
CA ASP A 140 2.68 -0.02 -3.24
C ASP A 140 4.18 0.09 -3.54
N VAL A 141 4.73 -0.94 -4.18
CA VAL A 141 6.04 -0.89 -4.83
C VAL A 141 5.88 -0.40 -6.27
N TRP A 142 6.86 0.39 -6.75
CA TRP A 142 6.87 1.06 -8.05
C TRP A 142 8.12 0.67 -8.85
N ASN A 143 7.93 0.13 -10.06
CA ASN A 143 9.03 -0.40 -10.88
C ASN A 143 9.60 0.57 -11.94
N GLY A 144 9.35 1.87 -11.81
CA GLY A 144 9.73 2.86 -12.82
C GLY A 144 8.68 3.11 -13.89
N TYR A 145 7.66 2.24 -13.98
CA TYR A 145 6.58 2.39 -14.94
C TYR A 145 5.19 2.22 -14.30
N ARG A 146 5.07 1.32 -13.34
CA ARG A 146 3.79 0.97 -12.70
C ARG A 146 3.98 0.48 -11.27
N SER A 147 2.87 0.49 -10.53
CA SER A 147 2.74 -0.22 -9.26
C SER A 147 2.66 -1.74 -9.47
N SER A 148 2.96 -2.53 -8.43
CA SER A 148 2.78 -3.99 -8.50
C SER A 148 1.31 -4.33 -8.77
N THR A 149 0.40 -3.60 -8.12
CA THR A 149 -1.03 -3.84 -8.19
C THR A 149 -1.72 -3.00 -9.27
N LYS A 150 -1.08 -2.81 -10.43
CA LYS A 150 -1.62 -1.99 -11.56
C LYS A 150 -3.06 -2.37 -11.93
N TRP A 151 -3.39 -3.68 -11.99
CA TRP A 151 -4.76 -4.16 -12.30
C TRP A 151 -5.79 -3.83 -11.20
N LEU A 152 -5.35 -3.65 -9.95
CA LEU A 152 -6.27 -3.28 -8.87
C LEU A 152 -6.69 -1.82 -8.99
N MET A 153 -5.88 -0.95 -9.60
CA MET A 153 -6.27 0.43 -9.91
C MET A 153 -7.30 0.51 -11.04
N GLU A 154 -7.23 -0.39 -12.03
CA GLU A 154 -8.31 -0.58 -13.02
C GLU A 154 -9.57 -1.23 -12.40
N TRP A 155 -9.42 -2.14 -11.42
CA TRP A 155 -10.53 -2.69 -10.63
C TRP A 155 -11.22 -1.66 -9.74
N PHE A 156 -10.48 -0.72 -9.14
CA PHE A 156 -11.08 0.43 -8.46
C PHE A 156 -11.94 1.25 -9.46
N SER A 157 -11.51 1.39 -10.72
CA SER A 157 -12.33 2.05 -11.74
C SER A 157 -13.67 1.35 -12.03
N TRP A 158 -13.72 0.01 -11.95
CA TRP A 158 -14.94 -0.78 -12.17
C TRP A 158 -15.98 -0.70 -11.02
N LEU A 159 -15.55 -0.40 -9.79
CA LEU A 159 -16.44 -0.16 -8.64
C LEU A 159 -17.04 1.27 -8.61
N GLY A 160 -16.95 2.02 -9.71
CA GLY A 160 -17.43 3.41 -9.81
C GLY A 160 -16.46 4.45 -9.28
N TYR A 161 -15.22 4.08 -8.97
CA TYR A 161 -14.20 5.04 -8.53
C TYR A 161 -13.55 5.70 -9.76
N TYR A 162 -13.82 6.98 -10.01
CA TYR A 162 -13.03 7.77 -10.95
C TYR A 162 -11.62 7.98 -10.39
N SER A 163 -10.75 6.97 -10.52
CA SER A 163 -9.35 7.00 -10.10
C SER A 163 -8.55 7.87 -11.06
N ASN A 164 -8.63 9.19 -10.88
CA ASN A 164 -7.76 10.12 -11.56
C ASN A 164 -6.67 10.55 -10.58
N TYR A 165 -5.42 10.18 -10.85
CA TYR A 165 -4.26 10.61 -10.05
C TYR A 165 -4.16 12.15 -9.93
N ALA A 166 -4.82 12.90 -10.82
CA ALA A 166 -4.94 14.36 -10.72
C ALA A 166 -5.69 14.83 -9.45
N GLN A 167 -6.42 13.94 -8.77
CA GLN A 167 -7.11 14.24 -7.51
C GLN A 167 -6.29 13.85 -6.27
N ALA A 168 -5.12 13.22 -6.42
CA ALA A 168 -4.27 12.90 -5.29
C ALA A 168 -3.80 14.19 -4.61
N LYS A 169 -3.98 14.26 -3.29
CA LYS A 169 -3.60 15.43 -2.51
C LYS A 169 -2.09 15.52 -2.32
N GLU A 170 -1.47 14.37 -2.04
CA GLU A 170 -0.02 14.22 -1.87
C GLU A 170 0.44 12.87 -2.40
N ILE A 171 1.68 12.83 -2.88
CA ILE A 171 2.36 11.61 -3.29
C ILE A 171 3.71 11.56 -2.59
N TRP A 172 3.99 10.46 -1.89
CA TRP A 172 5.26 10.25 -1.22
C TRP A 172 6.00 9.11 -1.91
N PHE A 173 7.28 9.31 -2.16
CA PHE A 173 8.12 8.36 -2.87
C PHE A 173 9.40 8.08 -2.10
N TRP A 174 9.76 6.81 -1.98
CA TRP A 174 11.05 6.37 -1.44
C TRP A 174 11.78 5.63 -2.54
N ASP A 175 12.91 6.18 -2.99
CA ASP A 175 13.75 5.54 -3.99
C ASP A 175 14.42 4.29 -3.40
N VAL A 176 14.36 3.16 -4.12
CA VAL A 176 15.01 1.90 -3.75
C VAL A 176 15.67 1.38 -5.02
N LYS A 177 16.97 1.07 -4.97
CA LYS A 177 17.74 0.61 -6.14
C LYS A 177 17.73 -0.91 -6.27
#